data_AF-A0A6G1DUX3-F1
#
_entry.id   AF-A0A6G1DUX3-F1
#
_cell.length_a   1.000
_cell.length_b   1.000
_cell.length_c   1.000
_cell.angle_alpha   90.00
_cell.angle_beta   90.00
_cell.angle_gamma   90.00
#
_symmetry.space_group_name_H-M   'P 1'
#
loop_
_entity.id
_entity.type
_entity.pdbx_description
1 polymer ?
#
loop_
_entity_poly.entity_id
_entity_poly.type
_entity_poly.pdbx_seq_one_letter_code
_entity_poly.pdbx_strand_id
1 'polypeptide(L)'
;MSRIKPDDNEKTTSRRSWTPLLCCPALCVLLSIMASESERGAVAESPPVHLHPDGTEPLVHIAVDYCPEACHHAPDAGEIHVTYDDRGGARWRSRCRFLPGGAVAATIRAPAGGTDGLNYNLYLSSLEGSRDMDEIDFEFLGHDKCAVQTNFHVAGGGGREQIHRLPFDSSDGFHHYAIAWGAEAIEWRIDGELIRREERVAGEPWPEKPMFLYASVWDASYINDGKWTGTYHGRDAPYVCSYKDIRVPLALSVEEEEDPCQCADAGDAPAPTAAADDAAAAVEEVDAGDAPAATAAADGDAVAAVEEVDAGAVAALGEDPIREWILTEGKATKITGVSSIGGGCINSAQCYKTDAGSFFVKTNRRIGPSMFEGEALGLKAMYDTNSIRVPLPYKVGSLPTGGSFIIMEFIEFGRSRGDQSVLGRKLAEMHKAAKSDKGYGFYVDNTIGSTPQINTWTADWIEFYSKHRLGFQLELITQRFGDSAIYEKGQRLIKNMHPLFDGAVIEPCLLHGDLWSGNISSDTNGEPVILDPACYYGHNEAEFGMSWCAGFGGEFYSSYFQVMPKQPGFEKRRDLYLLYHYLNHYNLFGSGYRSSAMSIIDDYLRMLKA
;
A
#
# COMPACT_ATOMS: atom_id res chain seq x y z
N MET A 1 -31.26 54.92 8.99
CA MET A 1 -31.24 56.12 9.86
C MET A 1 -31.08 55.67 11.32
N SER A 2 -30.51 56.53 12.19
CA SER A 2 -30.66 56.57 13.68
C SER A 2 -30.91 55.24 14.43
N ARG A 3 -29.96 54.68 15.21
CA ARG A 3 -29.33 55.19 16.48
C ARG A 3 -30.31 55.80 17.50
N ILE A 4 -30.34 55.26 18.72
CA ILE A 4 -29.91 55.92 19.99
C ILE A 4 -30.08 54.97 21.20
N LYS A 5 -29.22 55.13 22.23
CA LYS A 5 -29.26 54.51 23.56
C LYS A 5 -29.07 55.65 24.60
N PRO A 6 -29.67 55.61 25.80
CA PRO A 6 -28.94 55.31 27.05
C PRO A 6 -29.67 54.23 27.89
N ASP A 7 -29.15 53.57 28.95
CA ASP A 7 -28.33 53.96 30.12
C ASP A 7 -29.14 54.82 31.13
N ASP A 8 -28.93 54.83 32.46
CA ASP A 8 -27.87 54.34 33.38
C ASP A 8 -28.52 54.10 34.78
N ASN A 9 -28.04 53.35 35.79
CA ASN A 9 -26.81 52.55 36.01
C ASN A 9 -27.21 51.11 36.47
N GLU A 10 -27.02 50.50 37.67
CA GLU A 10 -26.30 50.68 38.96
C GLU A 10 -26.03 49.23 39.51
N LYS A 11 -25.13 48.85 40.45
CA LYS A 11 -24.32 49.55 41.47
C LYS A 11 -23.06 48.72 41.87
N THR A 12 -22.12 49.36 42.56
CA THR A 12 -20.98 48.90 43.42
C THR A 12 -20.90 47.42 43.88
N THR A 13 -19.76 46.74 44.08
CA THR A 13 -18.28 47.00 44.01
C THR A 13 -17.52 45.66 44.24
N SER A 14 -16.21 45.42 44.04
CA SER A 14 -15.07 46.14 43.42
C SER A 14 -13.95 45.13 43.02
N ARG A 15 -12.68 45.31 43.45
CA ARG A 15 -11.50 44.43 43.15
C ARG A 15 -10.38 44.57 44.20
N ARG A 16 -9.54 43.54 44.36
CA ARG A 16 -8.10 43.65 44.71
C ARG A 16 -7.29 42.54 44.02
N SER A 17 -5.99 42.75 43.87
CA SER A 17 -5.04 41.97 43.07
C SER A 17 -3.72 41.76 43.82
N TRP A 18 -3.03 40.64 43.58
CA TRP A 18 -1.63 40.43 43.97
C TRP A 18 -0.86 39.60 42.93
N THR A 19 0.45 39.88 42.85
CA THR A 19 1.45 39.23 41.98
C THR A 19 2.44 38.39 42.84
N PRO A 20 3.32 37.56 42.25
CA PRO A 20 3.91 36.40 42.94
C PRO A 20 5.14 36.70 43.82
N LEU A 21 5.56 35.68 44.58
CA LEU A 21 6.80 35.63 45.38
C LEU A 21 7.50 34.27 45.23
N LEU A 22 8.80 34.23 45.56
CA LEU A 22 9.76 33.18 45.19
C LEU A 22 10.10 32.18 46.32
N CYS A 23 10.87 31.14 45.96
CA CYS A 23 11.65 30.23 46.80
C CYS A 23 10.85 29.15 47.59
N CYS A 24 11.38 27.94 47.85
CA CYS A 24 12.66 27.31 47.45
C CYS A 24 12.53 25.77 47.36
N PRO A 25 13.49 25.04 46.76
CA PRO A 25 13.33 23.61 46.44
C PRO A 25 13.71 22.67 47.60
N ALA A 26 12.77 21.83 48.04
CA ALA A 26 13.02 20.80 49.07
C ALA A 26 12.02 19.62 49.03
N LEU A 27 11.61 19.13 47.85
CA LEU A 27 10.63 18.03 47.75
C LEU A 27 10.86 17.02 46.59
N CYS A 28 12.12 16.79 46.22
CA CYS A 28 12.49 15.80 45.19
C CYS A 28 13.04 14.47 45.74
N VAL A 29 13.02 14.25 47.07
CA VAL A 29 13.59 13.05 47.70
C VAL A 29 12.66 12.50 48.78
N LEU A 30 11.49 11.98 48.37
CA LEU A 30 10.62 11.14 49.23
C LEU A 30 9.57 10.31 48.46
N LEU A 31 9.71 10.15 47.14
CA LEU A 31 8.74 9.46 46.27
C LEU A 31 9.28 8.18 45.61
N SER A 32 10.41 7.64 46.13
CA SER A 32 11.15 6.53 45.53
C SER A 32 11.29 5.29 46.43
N ILE A 33 10.48 5.17 47.50
CA ILE A 33 10.54 4.07 48.49
C ILE A 33 9.15 3.44 48.74
N MET A 34 8.16 3.70 47.88
CA MET A 34 6.80 3.10 47.94
C MET A 34 6.29 2.60 46.58
N ALA A 35 7.19 2.35 45.64
CA ALA A 35 6.91 1.75 44.32
C ALA A 35 7.74 0.47 44.15
N SER A 36 7.54 -0.50 45.06
CA SER A 36 8.38 -1.70 45.16
C SER A 36 7.65 -2.91 45.78
N GLU A 37 6.33 -3.02 45.63
CA GLU A 37 5.60 -4.25 46.02
C GLU A 37 4.20 -4.39 45.38
N SER A 38 4.10 -4.26 44.05
CA SER A 38 2.87 -4.65 43.32
C SER A 38 3.10 -5.29 41.95
N GLU A 39 4.29 -5.84 41.68
CA GLU A 39 4.49 -6.76 40.56
C GLU A 39 3.94 -8.15 40.92
N ARG A 40 2.64 -8.34 40.69
CA ARG A 40 2.08 -9.64 40.37
C ARG A 40 1.49 -9.53 38.97
N GLY A 41 1.98 -10.36 38.06
CA GLY A 41 1.75 -10.17 36.63
C GLY A 41 0.27 -10.14 36.27
N ALA A 42 -0.14 -9.10 35.54
CA ALA A 42 -1.34 -9.16 34.73
C ALA A 42 -1.09 -10.17 33.61
N VAL A 43 -1.43 -11.43 33.87
CA VAL A 43 -1.60 -12.41 32.79
C VAL A 43 -2.69 -11.87 31.90
N ALA A 44 -2.41 -11.73 30.60
CA ALA A 44 -3.45 -11.38 29.65
C ALA A 44 -4.46 -12.53 29.62
N GLU A 45 -5.63 -12.35 30.25
CA GLU A 45 -6.67 -13.36 30.19
C GLU A 45 -7.09 -13.53 28.71
N SER A 46 -7.00 -14.76 28.23
CA SER A 46 -7.74 -15.19 27.05
C SER A 46 -9.23 -15.07 27.37
N PRO A 47 -10.09 -14.73 26.39
CA PRO A 47 -11.53 -14.82 26.63
C PRO A 47 -11.86 -16.25 27.11
N PRO A 48 -12.78 -16.39 28.07
CA PRO A 48 -13.10 -17.71 28.59
C PRO A 48 -13.72 -18.58 27.48
N VAL A 49 -13.28 -19.84 27.38
CA VAL A 49 -13.60 -20.79 26.29
C VAL A 49 -15.10 -20.93 25.98
N HIS A 50 -15.98 -20.56 26.91
CA HIS A 50 -17.43 -20.52 26.69
C HIS A 50 -17.93 -19.43 25.73
N LEU A 51 -17.06 -18.51 25.28
CA LEU A 51 -17.38 -17.53 24.23
C LEU A 51 -17.06 -18.04 22.82
N HIS A 52 -16.24 -19.10 22.68
CA HIS A 52 -15.95 -19.70 21.38
C HIS A 52 -17.21 -20.28 20.75
N PRO A 53 -17.57 -19.91 19.51
CA PRO A 53 -18.68 -20.55 18.83
C PRO A 53 -18.42 -22.05 18.61
N ASP A 54 -19.43 -22.89 18.84
CA ASP A 54 -19.37 -24.32 18.58
C ASP A 54 -18.98 -24.60 17.13
N GLY A 55 -18.14 -25.63 16.92
CA GLY A 55 -17.68 -26.00 15.58
C GLY A 55 -16.73 -24.98 14.93
N THR A 56 -15.85 -24.35 15.72
CA THR A 56 -14.78 -23.48 15.21
C THR A 56 -13.38 -23.95 15.60
N GLU A 57 -12.38 -23.50 14.83
CA GLU A 57 -10.94 -23.68 15.10
C GLU A 57 -10.19 -22.32 15.03
N PRO A 58 -8.96 -22.23 15.59
CA PRO A 58 -8.15 -21.02 15.50
C PRO A 58 -7.66 -20.75 14.07
N LEU A 59 -7.69 -19.49 13.63
CA LEU A 59 -7.09 -19.09 12.35
C LEU A 59 -5.56 -18.99 12.47
N VAL A 60 -4.84 -20.01 11.98
CA VAL A 60 -3.37 -20.09 12.06
C VAL A 60 -2.65 -19.33 10.92
N HIS A 61 -3.28 -19.24 9.74
CA HIS A 61 -2.65 -18.69 8.53
C HIS A 61 -3.52 -17.63 7.85
N ILE A 62 -2.92 -16.46 7.65
CA ILE A 62 -3.52 -15.31 6.98
C ILE A 62 -2.84 -15.01 5.63
N ALA A 63 -3.48 -14.13 4.86
CA ALA A 63 -2.83 -13.29 3.85
C ALA A 63 -3.01 -11.81 4.24
N VAL A 64 -2.15 -10.93 3.74
CA VAL A 64 -2.29 -9.48 3.86
C VAL A 64 -2.37 -8.90 2.46
N ASP A 65 -3.43 -8.16 2.15
CA ASP A 65 -3.72 -7.72 0.78
C ASP A 65 -2.85 -6.53 0.34
N TYR A 66 -2.54 -5.62 1.27
CA TYR A 66 -1.72 -4.42 1.03
C TYR A 66 -1.04 -3.96 2.34
N CYS A 67 0.06 -3.19 2.19
CA CYS A 67 0.88 -2.63 3.29
C CYS A 67 1.20 -3.63 4.43
N PRO A 68 1.90 -4.74 4.15
CA PRO A 68 2.24 -5.74 5.17
C PRO A 68 3.06 -5.17 6.33
N GLU A 69 3.83 -4.10 6.14
CA GLU A 69 4.54 -3.41 7.23
C GLU A 69 3.62 -2.76 8.27
N ALA A 70 2.34 -2.54 7.94
CA ALA A 70 1.31 -2.05 8.86
C ALA A 70 0.45 -3.18 9.47
N CYS A 71 0.74 -4.46 9.15
CA CYS A 71 0.05 -5.63 9.69
C CYS A 71 1.02 -6.61 10.38
N HIS A 72 1.18 -6.48 11.70
CA HIS A 72 2.05 -7.38 12.48
C HIS A 72 1.27 -8.62 12.94
N HIS A 73 1.63 -9.79 12.42
CA HIS A 73 1.10 -11.08 12.87
C HIS A 73 2.08 -11.76 13.83
N ALA A 74 1.62 -12.07 15.05
CA ALA A 74 2.36 -12.76 16.09
C ALA A 74 1.73 -14.16 16.35
N PRO A 75 2.01 -15.17 15.52
CA PRO A 75 1.35 -16.47 15.60
C PRO A 75 1.55 -17.18 16.95
N ASP A 76 2.74 -17.05 17.55
CA ASP A 76 3.03 -17.62 18.88
C ASP A 76 2.17 -17.03 20.01
N ALA A 77 1.65 -15.80 19.82
CA ALA A 77 0.74 -15.13 20.76
C ALA A 77 -0.74 -15.24 20.34
N GLY A 78 -1.01 -15.69 19.11
CA GLY A 78 -2.36 -15.67 18.52
C GLY A 78 -2.92 -14.26 18.29
N GLU A 79 -2.06 -13.25 18.12
CA GLU A 79 -2.46 -11.84 17.93
C GLU A 79 -2.07 -11.30 16.53
N ILE A 80 -2.93 -10.44 15.96
CA ILE A 80 -2.67 -9.65 14.77
C ILE A 80 -2.91 -8.18 15.12
N HIS A 81 -2.01 -7.29 14.71
CA HIS A 81 -2.14 -5.84 14.89
C HIS A 81 -2.16 -5.13 13.54
N VAL A 82 -3.24 -4.40 13.26
CA VAL A 82 -3.33 -3.50 12.10
C VAL A 82 -3.10 -2.08 12.59
N THR A 83 -2.12 -1.40 11.99
CA THR A 83 -1.71 -0.04 12.35
C THR A 83 -2.19 0.96 11.31
N TYR A 84 -2.84 2.04 11.74
CA TYR A 84 -3.16 3.18 10.89
C TYR A 84 -2.30 4.40 11.19
N ASP A 85 -1.58 4.87 10.18
CA ASP A 85 -0.72 6.05 10.19
C ASP A 85 -0.59 6.62 8.76
N ASP A 86 0.51 7.32 8.48
CA ASP A 86 0.84 7.89 7.17
C ASP A 86 0.80 6.84 6.04
N ARG A 87 1.15 5.58 6.33
CA ARG A 87 1.21 4.48 5.35
C ARG A 87 -0.16 4.02 4.82
N GLY A 88 -1.25 4.44 5.46
CA GLY A 88 -2.60 4.22 4.94
C GLY A 88 -3.33 2.97 5.44
N GLY A 89 -2.83 2.31 6.48
CA GLY A 89 -3.46 1.12 7.06
C GLY A 89 -3.05 -0.18 6.38
N ALA A 90 -3.70 -1.28 6.75
CA ALA A 90 -3.55 -2.59 6.11
C ALA A 90 -4.87 -3.37 6.18
N ARG A 91 -4.94 -4.47 5.43
CA ARG A 91 -6.02 -5.47 5.53
C ARG A 91 -5.45 -6.88 5.53
N TRP A 92 -5.83 -7.67 6.53
CA TRP A 92 -5.56 -9.11 6.56
C TRP A 92 -6.84 -9.91 6.29
N ARG A 93 -6.66 -11.16 5.89
CA ARG A 93 -7.75 -12.11 5.64
C ARG A 93 -7.37 -13.57 5.87
N SER A 94 -8.36 -14.45 6.00
CA SER A 94 -8.16 -15.90 5.89
C SER A 94 -7.63 -16.29 4.51
N ARG A 95 -6.85 -17.38 4.45
CA ARG A 95 -6.37 -17.92 3.17
C ARG A 95 -7.46 -18.65 2.37
N CYS A 96 -8.41 -19.28 3.04
CA CYS A 96 -9.54 -20.00 2.45
C CYS A 96 -10.88 -19.27 2.67
N ARG A 97 -11.87 -19.58 1.82
CA ARG A 97 -13.27 -19.14 1.98
C ARG A 97 -14.09 -20.22 2.69
N PHE A 98 -15.00 -19.79 3.55
CA PHE A 98 -15.95 -20.62 4.29
C PHE A 98 -17.34 -20.60 3.65
N LEU A 99 -18.12 -21.66 3.83
CA LEU A 99 -19.54 -21.74 3.43
C LEU A 99 -20.49 -21.35 4.58
N PRO A 100 -21.77 -21.01 4.29
CA PRO A 100 -22.78 -20.80 5.33
C PRO A 100 -23.02 -22.07 6.15
N GLY A 101 -23.30 -21.91 7.44
CA GLY A 101 -23.53 -23.00 8.40
C GLY A 101 -22.59 -22.99 9.61
N GLY A 102 -21.72 -21.99 9.74
CA GLY A 102 -20.80 -21.83 10.86
C GLY A 102 -20.72 -20.40 11.39
N ALA A 103 -19.71 -20.12 12.21
CA ALA A 103 -19.46 -18.79 12.76
C ALA A 103 -17.98 -18.41 12.68
N VAL A 104 -17.72 -17.11 12.56
CA VAL A 104 -16.40 -16.50 12.79
C VAL A 104 -16.45 -15.68 14.07
N ALA A 105 -15.30 -15.54 14.74
CA ALA A 105 -15.15 -14.61 15.86
C ALA A 105 -13.74 -14.05 15.94
N ALA A 106 -13.58 -12.91 16.60
CA ALA A 106 -12.29 -12.42 17.06
C ALA A 106 -12.47 -11.61 18.35
N THR A 107 -11.45 -11.64 19.20
CA THR A 107 -11.37 -10.72 20.34
C THR A 107 -10.65 -9.46 19.88
N ILE A 108 -11.34 -8.32 19.86
CA ILE A 108 -10.86 -7.06 19.28
C ILE A 108 -10.65 -6.02 20.37
N ARG A 109 -9.58 -5.23 20.23
CA ARG A 109 -9.37 -3.95 20.91
C ARG A 109 -9.16 -2.87 19.87
N ALA A 110 -10.03 -1.86 19.87
CA ALA A 110 -9.94 -0.70 19.00
C ALA A 110 -8.69 0.17 19.31
N PRO A 111 -8.26 1.03 18.37
CA PRO A 111 -7.18 1.97 18.62
C PRO A 111 -7.46 2.93 19.79
N ALA A 112 -6.40 3.24 20.55
CA ALA A 112 -6.42 4.30 21.55
C ALA A 112 -6.42 5.71 20.90
N GLY A 113 -6.64 6.75 21.72
CA GLY A 113 -6.69 8.14 21.25
C GLY A 113 -8.04 8.53 20.64
N GLY A 114 -8.05 9.67 19.94
CA GLY A 114 -9.17 10.18 19.14
C GLY A 114 -9.13 9.61 17.73
N THR A 115 -10.07 8.71 17.45
CA THR A 115 -10.15 7.87 16.24
C THR A 115 -11.04 8.43 15.14
N ASP A 116 -11.54 9.67 15.28
CA ASP A 116 -12.43 10.33 14.32
C ASP A 116 -11.98 10.12 12.87
N GLY A 117 -12.94 9.78 12.00
CA GLY A 117 -12.73 9.50 10.58
C GLY A 117 -12.36 8.05 10.27
N LEU A 118 -11.75 7.30 11.20
CA LEU A 118 -11.38 5.92 10.95
C LEU A 118 -12.59 4.97 10.94
N ASN A 119 -12.51 3.95 10.09
CA ASN A 119 -13.26 2.70 10.19
C ASN A 119 -12.25 1.60 10.52
N TYR A 120 -12.54 0.80 11.53
CA TYR A 120 -11.87 -0.47 11.81
C TYR A 120 -12.95 -1.54 11.90
N ASN A 121 -12.66 -2.78 11.48
CA ASN A 121 -13.71 -3.75 11.15
C ASN A 121 -13.29 -5.21 11.31
N LEU A 122 -14.29 -6.09 11.38
CA LEU A 122 -14.18 -7.54 11.20
C LEU A 122 -15.38 -7.98 10.37
N TYR A 123 -15.14 -8.59 9.19
CA TYR A 123 -16.21 -8.87 8.25
C TYR A 123 -15.97 -10.17 7.46
N LEU A 124 -17.05 -10.78 6.98
CA LEU A 124 -16.99 -11.86 5.99
C LEU A 124 -17.24 -11.24 4.62
N SER A 125 -16.40 -11.53 3.62
CA SER A 125 -16.66 -11.11 2.24
C SER A 125 -16.27 -12.17 1.21
N SER A 126 -17.11 -12.35 0.20
CA SER A 126 -16.92 -13.36 -0.87
C SER A 126 -15.78 -13.02 -1.83
N LEU A 127 -15.69 -11.74 -2.18
CA LEU A 127 -14.50 -11.12 -2.74
C LEU A 127 -14.59 -9.61 -2.51
N GLU A 128 -13.80 -9.13 -1.55
CA GLU A 128 -13.57 -7.73 -1.25
C GLU A 128 -13.36 -6.89 -2.53
N GLY A 129 -14.14 -5.81 -2.65
CA GLY A 129 -14.13 -4.91 -3.81
C GLY A 129 -14.87 -5.41 -5.06
N SER A 130 -15.47 -6.61 -5.05
CA SER A 130 -16.31 -7.07 -6.17
C SER A 130 -17.69 -6.42 -6.14
N ARG A 131 -18.17 -5.95 -7.30
CA ARG A 131 -19.51 -5.34 -7.41
C ARG A 131 -20.67 -6.31 -7.19
N ASP A 132 -20.39 -7.61 -7.14
CA ASP A 132 -21.37 -8.65 -6.91
C ASP A 132 -21.13 -9.39 -5.58
N MET A 133 -20.35 -8.83 -4.65
CA MET A 133 -20.01 -9.50 -3.39
C MET A 133 -21.22 -9.73 -2.47
N ASP A 134 -21.32 -10.93 -1.92
CA ASP A 134 -21.99 -11.16 -0.64
C ASP A 134 -21.00 -10.82 0.48
N GLU A 135 -21.48 -10.18 1.56
CA GLU A 135 -20.67 -9.59 2.64
C GLU A 135 -21.48 -9.50 3.96
N ILE A 136 -20.85 -9.61 5.14
CA ILE A 136 -21.49 -9.52 6.47
C ILE A 136 -20.54 -8.88 7.49
N ASP A 137 -20.98 -7.83 8.19
CA ASP A 137 -20.06 -6.83 8.75
C ASP A 137 -20.19 -6.56 10.25
N PHE A 138 -19.04 -6.32 10.91
CA PHE A 138 -18.89 -5.42 12.05
C PHE A 138 -17.99 -4.24 11.66
N GLU A 139 -18.49 -3.02 11.78
CA GLU A 139 -17.77 -1.78 11.47
C GLU A 139 -17.83 -0.79 12.63
N PHE A 140 -16.68 -0.41 13.17
CA PHE A 140 -16.62 0.57 14.25
C PHE A 140 -16.47 1.97 13.69
N LEU A 141 -17.26 2.91 14.24
CA LEU A 141 -17.33 4.28 13.74
C LEU A 141 -16.40 5.17 14.56
N GLY A 142 -15.29 5.62 13.98
CA GLY A 142 -14.17 6.25 14.72
C GLY A 142 -14.52 7.44 15.63
N HIS A 143 -15.62 8.16 15.36
CA HIS A 143 -16.12 9.27 16.18
C HIS A 143 -16.93 8.84 17.43
N ASP A 144 -17.42 7.61 17.51
CA ASP A 144 -18.10 7.05 18.69
C ASP A 144 -17.62 5.61 18.94
N LYS A 145 -16.53 5.49 19.72
CA LYS A 145 -15.97 4.21 20.15
C LYS A 145 -16.91 3.40 21.06
N CYS A 146 -18.05 3.96 21.47
CA CYS A 146 -19.12 3.27 22.18
C CYS A 146 -20.27 2.85 21.22
N ALA A 147 -20.01 2.80 19.91
CA ALA A 147 -20.93 2.31 18.90
C ALA A 147 -20.24 1.38 17.89
N VAL A 148 -21.02 0.44 17.33
CA VAL A 148 -20.61 -0.39 16.20
C VAL A 148 -21.77 -0.54 15.23
N GLN A 149 -21.50 -0.38 13.94
CA GLN A 149 -22.43 -0.67 12.86
C GLN A 149 -22.34 -2.16 12.49
N THR A 150 -23.47 -2.75 12.15
CA THR A 150 -23.53 -4.04 11.46
C THR A 150 -24.28 -3.86 10.13
N ASN A 151 -23.88 -4.62 9.11
CA ASN A 151 -24.48 -4.60 7.79
C ASN A 151 -24.41 -6.00 7.16
N PHE A 152 -25.11 -6.20 6.05
CA PHE A 152 -24.81 -7.30 5.13
C PHE A 152 -25.20 -6.94 3.70
N HIS A 153 -24.36 -7.34 2.74
CA HIS A 153 -24.59 -7.19 1.31
C HIS A 153 -24.90 -8.54 0.67
N VAL A 154 -25.70 -8.50 -0.40
CA VAL A 154 -25.96 -9.67 -1.26
C VAL A 154 -25.89 -9.22 -2.71
N ALA A 155 -25.08 -9.89 -3.53
CA ALA A 155 -24.80 -9.47 -4.91
C ALA A 155 -24.43 -7.98 -5.04
N GLY A 156 -23.64 -7.45 -4.10
CA GLY A 156 -23.24 -6.05 -3.97
C GLY A 156 -24.28 -5.12 -3.33
N GLY A 157 -25.54 -5.52 -3.21
CA GLY A 157 -26.62 -4.72 -2.64
C GLY A 157 -26.62 -4.74 -1.12
N GLY A 158 -26.12 -3.66 -0.49
CA GLY A 158 -26.23 -3.37 0.95
C GLY A 158 -27.51 -2.62 1.31
N GLY A 159 -27.43 -1.59 2.18
CA GLY A 159 -28.59 -0.80 2.60
C GLY A 159 -29.32 -1.39 3.81
N ARG A 160 -28.60 -2.11 4.69
CA ARG A 160 -29.14 -2.84 5.86
C ARG A 160 -28.39 -2.46 7.14
N GLU A 161 -27.89 -1.24 7.19
CA GLU A 161 -27.03 -0.73 8.25
C GLU A 161 -27.83 -0.57 9.56
N GLN A 162 -27.31 -1.11 10.66
CA GLN A 162 -27.86 -0.90 12.00
C GLN A 162 -26.72 -0.52 12.95
N ILE A 163 -26.89 0.58 13.70
CA ILE A 163 -25.90 1.06 14.68
C ILE A 163 -26.33 0.58 16.07
N HIS A 164 -25.45 -0.17 16.73
CA HIS A 164 -25.63 -0.74 18.05
C HIS A 164 -24.76 0.01 19.05
N ARG A 165 -25.33 0.37 20.20
CA ARG A 165 -24.59 1.07 21.26
C ARG A 165 -23.93 0.06 22.19
N LEU A 166 -22.62 0.17 22.33
CA LEU A 166 -21.81 -0.61 23.25
C LEU A 166 -21.96 -0.07 24.69
N PRO A 167 -21.97 -0.94 25.72
CA PRO A 167 -21.96 -0.52 27.12
C PRO A 167 -20.55 -0.11 27.61
N PHE A 168 -19.54 -0.16 26.75
CA PHE A 168 -18.13 0.11 26.99
C PHE A 168 -17.52 0.93 25.83
N ASP A 169 -16.31 1.48 26.02
CA ASP A 169 -15.47 2.01 24.93
C ASP A 169 -14.70 0.84 24.30
N SER A 170 -14.86 0.63 22.99
CA SER A 170 -14.22 -0.45 22.22
C SER A 170 -12.69 -0.50 22.29
N SER A 171 -12.02 0.55 22.82
CA SER A 171 -10.57 0.59 23.05
C SER A 171 -10.15 0.30 24.51
N ASP A 172 -11.10 0.24 25.46
CA ASP A 172 -10.83 -0.01 26.89
C ASP A 172 -10.73 -1.52 27.20
N GLY A 173 -9.73 -2.16 26.62
CA GLY A 173 -9.50 -3.60 26.76
C GLY A 173 -9.94 -4.40 25.53
N PHE A 174 -10.19 -5.70 25.73
CA PHE A 174 -10.43 -6.67 24.67
C PHE A 174 -11.85 -7.24 24.80
N HIS A 175 -12.66 -7.10 23.75
CA HIS A 175 -14.05 -7.57 23.70
C HIS A 175 -14.23 -8.61 22.58
N HIS A 176 -15.15 -9.56 22.76
CA HIS A 176 -15.32 -10.70 21.85
C HIS A 176 -16.48 -10.47 20.87
N TYR A 177 -16.17 -10.39 19.57
CA TYR A 177 -17.13 -10.14 18.50
C TYR A 177 -17.28 -11.39 17.64
N ALA A 178 -18.52 -11.84 17.40
CA ALA A 178 -18.80 -13.04 16.63
C ALA A 178 -19.95 -12.85 15.63
N ILE A 179 -19.79 -13.39 14.43
CA ILE A 179 -20.80 -13.44 13.37
C ILE A 179 -21.11 -14.92 13.11
N ALA A 180 -22.34 -15.35 13.39
CA ALA A 180 -22.84 -16.66 12.98
C ALA A 180 -23.67 -16.50 11.70
N TRP A 181 -23.27 -17.19 10.64
CA TRP A 181 -23.84 -17.06 9.30
C TRP A 181 -24.44 -18.40 8.86
N GLY A 182 -25.76 -18.49 8.93
CA GLY A 182 -26.54 -19.68 8.57
C GLY A 182 -27.38 -19.49 7.32
N ALA A 183 -27.92 -20.60 6.81
CA ALA A 183 -28.83 -20.61 5.67
C ALA A 183 -30.20 -19.96 5.94
N GLU A 184 -30.58 -19.82 7.22
CA GLU A 184 -31.89 -19.32 7.69
C GLU A 184 -31.81 -18.03 8.54
N ALA A 185 -30.63 -17.70 9.09
CA ALA A 185 -30.43 -16.52 9.92
C ALA A 185 -28.95 -16.08 9.98
N ILE A 186 -28.72 -14.80 10.22
CA ILE A 186 -27.42 -14.22 10.56
C ILE A 186 -27.52 -13.65 11.98
N GLU A 187 -26.56 -13.93 12.85
CA GLU A 187 -26.48 -13.38 14.20
C GLU A 187 -25.16 -12.65 14.44
N TRP A 188 -25.24 -11.47 15.05
CA TRP A 188 -24.09 -10.71 15.54
C TRP A 188 -24.11 -10.73 17.07
N ARG A 189 -22.96 -11.09 17.66
CA ARG A 189 -22.81 -11.25 19.11
C ARG A 189 -21.60 -10.46 19.61
N ILE A 190 -21.76 -9.86 20.79
CA ILE A 190 -20.71 -9.10 21.49
C ILE A 190 -20.66 -9.61 22.94
N ASP A 191 -19.48 -10.05 23.39
CA ASP A 191 -19.24 -10.68 24.69
C ASP A 191 -20.24 -11.83 25.02
N GLY A 192 -20.72 -12.50 23.96
CA GLY A 192 -21.71 -13.59 24.00
C GLY A 192 -23.17 -13.14 23.85
N GLU A 193 -23.49 -11.88 24.18
CA GLU A 193 -24.85 -11.32 24.04
C GLU A 193 -25.24 -11.12 22.57
N LEU A 194 -26.49 -11.45 22.23
CA LEU A 194 -27.04 -11.30 20.89
C LEU A 194 -27.51 -9.86 20.65
N ILE A 195 -26.79 -9.09 19.84
CA ILE A 195 -27.11 -7.68 19.57
C ILE A 195 -28.01 -7.49 18.33
N ARG A 196 -27.93 -8.41 17.36
CA ARG A 196 -28.72 -8.41 16.13
C ARG A 196 -28.92 -9.85 15.65
N ARG A 197 -30.13 -10.14 15.19
CA ARG A 197 -30.48 -11.35 14.44
C ARG A 197 -31.33 -10.94 13.25
N GLU A 198 -30.91 -11.33 12.06
CA GLU A 198 -31.67 -11.20 10.82
C GLU A 198 -32.14 -12.60 10.41
N GLU A 199 -33.40 -12.74 10.02
CA GLU A 199 -33.99 -14.03 9.62
C GLU A 199 -34.32 -14.03 8.13
N ARG A 200 -34.11 -15.17 7.46
CA ARG A 200 -34.25 -15.26 6.01
C ARG A 200 -35.71 -15.16 5.57
N VAL A 201 -36.06 -14.07 4.89
CA VAL A 201 -37.37 -13.90 4.24
C VAL A 201 -37.39 -14.63 2.90
N ALA A 202 -38.38 -15.50 2.71
CA ALA A 202 -38.51 -16.30 1.49
C ALA A 202 -38.77 -15.42 0.26
N GLY A 203 -37.80 -15.38 -0.66
CA GLY A 203 -37.85 -14.56 -1.88
C GLY A 203 -37.02 -13.28 -1.82
N GLU A 204 -36.43 -12.94 -0.67
CA GLU A 204 -35.44 -11.87 -0.56
C GLU A 204 -34.00 -12.39 -0.77
N PRO A 205 -33.05 -11.54 -1.21
CA PRO A 205 -31.65 -11.93 -1.35
C PRO A 205 -31.03 -12.32 -0.01
N TRP A 206 -30.20 -13.36 -0.01
CA TRP A 206 -29.48 -13.88 1.15
C TRP A 206 -28.00 -14.12 0.81
N PRO A 207 -27.03 -13.86 1.70
CA PRO A 207 -25.62 -14.13 1.41
C PRO A 207 -25.37 -15.64 1.43
N GLU A 208 -24.97 -16.20 0.28
CA GLU A 208 -24.81 -17.65 0.05
C GLU A 208 -23.46 -18.01 -0.61
N LYS A 209 -22.76 -17.04 -1.20
CA LYS A 209 -21.40 -17.26 -1.74
C LYS A 209 -20.41 -17.63 -0.63
N PRO A 210 -19.40 -18.48 -0.89
CA PRO A 210 -18.30 -18.69 0.05
C PRO A 210 -17.58 -17.37 0.38
N MET A 211 -17.19 -17.15 1.64
CA MET A 211 -16.58 -15.90 2.11
C MET A 211 -15.27 -16.08 2.86
N PHE A 212 -14.27 -15.24 2.60
CA PHE A 212 -13.11 -15.10 3.49
C PHE A 212 -13.51 -14.32 4.74
N LEU A 213 -12.82 -14.55 5.85
CA LEU A 213 -12.79 -13.61 6.97
C LEU A 213 -11.78 -12.50 6.66
N TYR A 214 -12.17 -11.25 6.83
CA TYR A 214 -11.36 -10.05 6.63
C TYR A 214 -11.34 -9.16 7.89
N ALA A 215 -10.27 -8.37 8.04
CA ALA A 215 -10.27 -7.19 8.90
C ALA A 215 -9.25 -6.16 8.43
N SER A 216 -9.58 -4.89 8.61
CA SER A 216 -8.79 -3.74 8.17
C SER A 216 -8.92 -2.54 9.10
N VAL A 217 -8.09 -1.52 8.87
CA VAL A 217 -8.30 -0.16 9.39
C VAL A 217 -8.08 0.82 8.25
N TRP A 218 -9.02 1.72 8.02
CA TRP A 218 -9.00 2.69 6.92
C TRP A 218 -9.58 4.05 7.31
N ASP A 219 -9.24 5.10 6.57
CA ASP A 219 -9.80 6.45 6.73
C ASP A 219 -11.06 6.56 5.89
N ALA A 220 -12.20 6.52 6.57
CA ALA A 220 -13.54 6.61 5.99
C ALA A 220 -14.11 8.04 6.04
N SER A 221 -13.33 9.06 6.41
CA SER A 221 -13.84 10.42 6.61
C SER A 221 -14.33 11.09 5.32
N TYR A 222 -13.99 10.56 4.14
CA TYR A 222 -14.57 10.99 2.86
C TYR A 222 -16.00 10.48 2.63
N ILE A 223 -16.48 9.50 3.40
CA ILE A 223 -17.83 8.95 3.30
C ILE A 223 -18.84 9.94 3.90
N ASN A 224 -19.78 10.40 3.07
CA ASN A 224 -20.86 11.31 3.46
C ASN A 224 -20.33 12.56 4.19
N ASP A 225 -19.27 13.20 3.68
CA ASP A 225 -18.62 14.39 4.26
C ASP A 225 -18.26 14.21 5.76
N GLY A 226 -17.73 13.05 6.14
CA GLY A 226 -17.36 12.72 7.52
C GLY A 226 -18.53 12.45 8.48
N LYS A 227 -19.78 12.45 7.99
CA LYS A 227 -20.98 12.23 8.85
C LYS A 227 -21.14 10.78 9.34
N TRP A 228 -20.35 9.83 8.82
CA TRP A 228 -20.44 8.41 9.18
C TRP A 228 -19.40 7.98 10.22
N THR A 229 -18.11 8.30 10.01
CA THR A 229 -17.03 7.95 10.94
C THR A 229 -16.38 9.14 11.65
N GLY A 230 -16.73 10.38 11.29
CA GLY A 230 -16.07 11.61 11.75
C GLY A 230 -15.15 12.22 10.68
N THR A 231 -14.45 13.30 11.05
CA THR A 231 -13.43 13.93 10.20
C THR A 231 -12.05 13.46 10.63
N TYR A 232 -11.25 12.88 9.73
CA TYR A 232 -9.93 12.39 10.11
C TYR A 232 -8.99 13.54 10.51
N HIS A 233 -8.24 13.32 11.59
CA HIS A 233 -7.38 14.34 12.20
C HIS A 233 -5.95 13.86 12.45
N GLY A 234 -5.67 12.55 12.43
CA GLY A 234 -4.32 11.97 12.47
C GLY A 234 -3.45 12.37 13.69
N ARG A 235 -4.05 12.77 14.81
CA ARG A 235 -3.31 13.39 15.93
C ARG A 235 -2.62 12.37 16.84
N ASP A 236 -3.22 11.21 17.01
CA ASP A 236 -2.79 10.17 17.95
C ASP A 236 -2.25 8.92 17.24
N ALA A 237 -1.88 9.05 15.95
CA ALA A 237 -1.23 8.00 15.20
C ALA A 237 0.15 7.65 15.81
N PRO A 238 0.59 6.37 15.82
CA PRO A 238 -0.03 5.22 15.15
C PRO A 238 -1.26 4.64 15.89
N TYR A 239 -2.37 4.50 15.16
CA TYR A 239 -3.62 3.91 15.66
C TYR A 239 -3.60 2.39 15.48
N VAL A 240 -3.33 1.65 16.55
CA VAL A 240 -3.20 0.18 16.49
C VAL A 240 -4.49 -0.54 16.91
N CYS A 241 -5.16 -1.20 15.97
CA CYS A 241 -6.25 -2.13 16.25
C CYS A 241 -5.67 -3.54 16.49
N SER A 242 -6.02 -4.18 17.61
CA SER A 242 -5.54 -5.53 17.95
C SER A 242 -6.66 -6.56 17.81
N TYR A 243 -6.36 -7.68 17.14
CA TYR A 243 -7.22 -8.85 16.99
C TYR A 243 -6.52 -10.05 17.64
N LYS A 244 -7.19 -10.83 18.48
CA LYS A 244 -6.64 -12.07 19.05
C LYS A 244 -7.69 -13.16 19.16
N ASP A 245 -7.23 -14.41 19.31
CA ASP A 245 -8.10 -15.60 19.46
C ASP A 245 -9.17 -15.67 18.36
N ILE A 246 -8.70 -15.60 17.11
CA ILE A 246 -9.54 -15.52 15.91
C ILE A 246 -10.06 -16.93 15.60
N ARG A 247 -11.38 -17.08 15.55
CA ARG A 247 -12.11 -18.33 15.33
C ARG A 247 -12.70 -18.36 13.92
N VAL A 248 -12.59 -19.50 13.25
CA VAL A 248 -13.19 -19.77 11.93
C VAL A 248 -13.92 -21.12 11.90
N PRO A 249 -14.91 -21.34 11.01
CA PRO A 249 -15.68 -22.58 10.95
C PRO A 249 -14.81 -23.82 10.69
N LEU A 250 -15.02 -24.86 11.49
CA LEU A 250 -14.34 -26.14 11.36
C LEU A 250 -14.76 -26.85 10.06
N ALA A 251 -13.83 -26.96 9.11
CA ALA A 251 -13.98 -27.71 7.85
C ALA A 251 -15.25 -27.39 7.00
N LEU A 252 -15.44 -26.12 6.64
CA LEU A 252 -16.23 -25.70 5.46
C LEU A 252 -15.40 -24.87 4.46
N SER A 253 -14.09 -25.13 4.41
CA SER A 253 -13.15 -24.53 3.47
C SER A 253 -13.36 -25.06 2.05
N VAL A 254 -13.56 -24.15 1.09
CA VAL A 254 -13.40 -24.51 -0.33
C VAL A 254 -11.91 -24.51 -0.64
N GLU A 255 -11.35 -25.70 -0.87
CA GLU A 255 -9.96 -25.87 -1.33
C GLU A 255 -9.82 -25.31 -2.75
N GLU A 256 -9.02 -24.25 -2.92
CA GLU A 256 -8.30 -23.99 -4.17
C GLU A 256 -7.03 -24.84 -4.12
N GLU A 257 -6.69 -25.59 -5.18
CA GLU A 257 -5.60 -26.59 -5.16
C GLU A 257 -4.24 -25.96 -4.77
N GLU A 258 -3.60 -26.48 -3.71
CA GLU A 258 -2.32 -25.95 -3.22
C GLU A 258 -1.14 -26.36 -4.13
N ASP A 259 -0.67 -25.40 -4.95
CA ASP A 259 0.56 -25.54 -5.73
C ASP A 259 1.80 -25.51 -4.80
N PRO A 260 2.71 -26.51 -4.79
CA PRO A 260 3.73 -26.69 -3.73
C PRO A 260 4.86 -25.64 -3.63
N CYS A 261 4.69 -24.42 -4.14
CA CYS A 261 5.73 -23.40 -4.26
C CYS A 261 5.57 -22.20 -3.29
N GLN A 262 5.09 -22.44 -2.06
CA GLN A 262 4.93 -21.40 -1.02
C GLN A 262 5.56 -21.72 0.35
N CYS A 263 6.80 -22.23 0.35
CA CYS A 263 7.63 -22.30 1.57
C CYS A 263 8.71 -21.22 1.54
N ALA A 264 8.43 -20.06 2.13
CA ALA A 264 9.38 -18.99 2.40
C ALA A 264 9.29 -18.60 3.89
N ASP A 265 9.64 -19.55 4.77
CA ASP A 265 9.63 -19.33 6.21
C ASP A 265 10.62 -18.25 6.65
N ALA A 266 10.19 -17.41 7.59
CA ALA A 266 11.01 -16.36 8.18
C ALA A 266 11.88 -16.90 9.33
N GLY A 267 12.74 -17.88 9.05
CA GLY A 267 13.65 -18.46 10.05
C GLY A 267 14.71 -19.41 9.45
N ASP A 268 15.93 -19.33 9.99
CA ASP A 268 17.10 -20.20 9.78
C ASP A 268 17.36 -20.81 8.38
N ALA A 269 18.33 -20.21 7.67
CA ALA A 269 19.03 -20.85 6.55
C ALA A 269 20.46 -21.25 6.99
N PRO A 270 20.78 -22.55 7.18
CA PRO A 270 22.14 -22.99 7.48
C PRO A 270 23.06 -22.87 6.26
N ALA A 271 24.36 -22.62 6.50
CA ALA A 271 25.34 -22.40 5.43
C ALA A 271 25.62 -23.69 4.61
N PRO A 272 25.64 -23.63 3.27
CA PRO A 272 25.89 -24.80 2.43
C PRO A 272 27.37 -25.21 2.45
N THR A 273 27.63 -26.48 2.78
CA THR A 273 28.95 -27.11 2.65
C THR A 273 29.25 -27.48 1.19
N ALA A 274 30.50 -27.31 0.76
CA ALA A 274 30.91 -27.64 -0.60
C ALA A 274 30.87 -29.15 -0.90
N ALA A 275 30.35 -29.50 -2.07
CA ALA A 275 30.63 -30.73 -2.79
C ALA A 275 30.74 -30.38 -4.29
N ALA A 276 31.73 -30.92 -4.97
CA ALA A 276 31.92 -30.76 -6.41
C ALA A 276 31.65 -32.10 -7.10
N ASP A 277 31.31 -32.05 -8.39
CA ASP A 277 31.71 -33.08 -9.36
C ASP A 277 31.63 -32.51 -10.79
N ASP A 278 32.46 -33.05 -11.69
CA ASP A 278 32.72 -32.53 -13.03
C ASP A 278 31.68 -32.96 -14.09
N ALA A 279 31.45 -32.09 -15.09
CA ALA A 279 31.30 -32.49 -16.50
C ALA A 279 31.30 -31.29 -17.48
N ALA A 280 32.47 -30.78 -17.86
CA ALA A 280 32.63 -29.93 -19.04
C ALA A 280 33.94 -30.25 -19.76
N ALA A 281 33.88 -30.56 -21.05
CA ALA A 281 35.04 -30.95 -21.86
C ALA A 281 35.48 -29.82 -22.79
N ALA A 282 36.82 -29.65 -22.91
CA ALA A 282 37.58 -29.46 -24.15
C ALA A 282 37.13 -28.37 -25.17
N VAL A 283 38.00 -27.52 -25.74
CA VAL A 283 39.48 -27.53 -25.83
C VAL A 283 40.01 -26.12 -26.17
N GLU A 284 41.29 -25.87 -25.82
CA GLU A 284 42.30 -25.06 -26.56
C GLU A 284 42.09 -23.52 -26.70
N GLU A 285 43.14 -22.68 -26.79
CA GLU A 285 44.60 -22.91 -26.89
C GLU A 285 45.47 -21.74 -26.31
N VAL A 286 46.76 -22.02 -26.03
CA VAL A 286 48.01 -21.19 -25.89
C VAL A 286 48.01 -19.69 -25.47
N ASP A 287 49.07 -19.12 -24.87
CA ASP A 287 50.19 -19.58 -24.00
C ASP A 287 50.89 -18.31 -23.39
N ALA A 288 51.87 -18.48 -22.50
CA ALA A 288 52.50 -17.45 -21.67
C ALA A 288 53.61 -16.60 -22.35
N GLY A 289 54.08 -15.55 -21.65
CA GLY A 289 55.15 -14.65 -22.12
C GLY A 289 55.71 -13.69 -21.06
N ASP A 290 56.45 -14.24 -20.09
CA ASP A 290 57.40 -13.64 -19.12
C ASP A 290 57.45 -12.12 -18.82
N ALA A 291 57.56 -11.81 -17.52
CA ALA A 291 58.20 -10.59 -17.01
C ALA A 291 59.72 -10.80 -16.84
N PRO A 292 60.51 -9.72 -16.66
CA PRO A 292 61.08 -9.54 -15.32
C PRO A 292 61.18 -8.08 -14.85
N ALA A 293 61.37 -7.91 -13.54
CA ALA A 293 61.56 -6.61 -12.89
C ALA A 293 63.03 -6.14 -12.85
N ALA A 294 63.22 -4.83 -12.62
CA ALA A 294 64.50 -4.21 -12.28
C ALA A 294 64.30 -3.18 -11.16
N THR A 295 65.35 -2.87 -10.38
CA THR A 295 65.24 -2.24 -9.06
C THR A 295 66.07 -0.95 -8.87
N ALA A 296 65.58 -0.12 -7.95
CA ALA A 296 66.30 0.83 -7.09
C ALA A 296 67.09 2.01 -7.70
N ALA A 297 66.69 3.23 -7.30
CA ALA A 297 67.56 4.22 -6.63
C ALA A 297 66.67 5.25 -5.89
N ALA A 298 67.22 5.98 -4.93
CA ALA A 298 66.52 7.03 -4.17
C ALA A 298 67.46 8.21 -3.87
N ASP A 299 66.91 9.41 -3.69
CA ASP A 299 67.47 10.52 -2.90
C ASP A 299 66.48 11.73 -2.87
N GLY A 300 66.57 12.62 -1.87
CA GLY A 300 66.60 14.05 -2.24
C GLY A 300 65.78 15.15 -1.53
N ASP A 301 64.91 14.87 -0.56
CA ASP A 301 64.46 15.87 0.46
C ASP A 301 63.63 17.14 0.00
N ALA A 302 63.31 18.02 0.96
CA ALA A 302 62.66 19.35 0.92
C ALA A 302 61.10 19.42 0.94
N VAL A 303 60.55 19.43 2.17
CA VAL A 303 59.12 19.58 2.49
C VAL A 303 58.58 21.01 2.32
N ALA A 304 57.35 21.14 1.81
CA ALA A 304 56.46 22.28 2.07
C ALA A 304 55.03 21.77 2.30
N ALA A 305 54.35 22.25 3.36
CA ALA A 305 53.14 21.61 3.87
C ALA A 305 51.87 21.98 3.10
N VAL A 306 51.08 20.95 2.80
CA VAL A 306 49.62 20.99 2.55
C VAL A 306 49.01 19.95 3.47
N GLU A 307 47.84 20.24 4.06
CA GLU A 307 47.20 19.32 5.00
C GLU A 307 46.72 18.06 4.27
N GLU A 308 47.10 16.89 4.79
CA GLU A 308 46.76 15.61 4.17
C GLU A 308 45.26 15.32 4.32
N VAL A 309 44.58 15.15 3.18
CA VAL A 309 43.35 14.36 3.14
C VAL A 309 43.71 12.91 3.42
N ASP A 310 43.01 12.28 4.37
CA ASP A 310 43.32 10.93 4.86
C ASP A 310 43.28 9.89 3.73
N ALA A 311 44.46 9.45 3.29
CA ALA A 311 44.62 8.44 2.26
C ALA A 311 44.03 7.07 2.65
N GLY A 312 43.84 6.81 3.95
CA GLY A 312 43.14 5.61 4.45
C GLY A 312 41.65 5.59 4.08
N ALA A 313 41.01 6.75 3.92
CA ALA A 313 39.60 6.84 3.53
C ALA A 313 39.38 6.52 2.04
N VAL A 314 40.38 6.74 1.18
CA VAL A 314 40.26 6.57 -0.28
C VAL A 314 40.34 5.10 -0.69
N ALA A 315 41.14 4.29 0.01
CA ALA A 315 41.36 2.88 -0.31
C ALA A 315 40.11 1.98 -0.14
N ALA A 316 39.09 2.43 0.60
CA ALA A 316 37.86 1.69 0.86
C ALA A 316 36.68 2.06 -0.05
N LEU A 317 36.86 2.99 -1.00
CA LEU A 317 35.77 3.44 -1.90
C LEU A 317 35.53 2.52 -3.11
N GLY A 318 36.50 1.69 -3.48
CA GLY A 318 36.48 0.91 -4.73
C GLY A 318 35.46 -0.24 -4.83
N GLU A 319 34.64 -0.48 -3.81
CA GLU A 319 33.64 -1.58 -3.78
C GLU A 319 32.18 -1.11 -3.65
N ASP A 320 31.93 0.18 -3.37
CA ASP A 320 30.59 0.74 -3.18
C ASP A 320 30.35 1.94 -4.12
N PRO A 321 29.84 1.70 -5.35
CA PRO A 321 29.64 2.76 -6.35
C PRO A 321 28.57 3.78 -5.96
N ILE A 322 27.71 3.49 -4.97
CA ILE A 322 26.75 4.45 -4.43
C ILE A 322 27.49 5.48 -3.59
N ARG A 323 28.40 5.04 -2.71
CA ARG A 323 29.27 5.94 -1.93
C ARG A 323 30.21 6.74 -2.83
N GLU A 324 30.84 6.08 -3.80
CA GLU A 324 31.72 6.74 -4.78
C GLU A 324 30.96 7.86 -5.48
N TRP A 325 29.77 7.59 -6.03
CA TRP A 325 28.96 8.60 -6.72
C TRP A 325 28.56 9.75 -5.80
N ILE A 326 28.06 9.46 -4.59
CA ILE A 326 27.63 10.49 -3.62
C ILE A 326 28.78 11.43 -3.24
N LEU A 327 29.98 10.88 -3.05
CA LEU A 327 31.18 11.63 -2.65
C LEU A 327 31.94 12.30 -3.81
N THR A 328 31.50 12.09 -5.06
CA THR A 328 32.12 12.68 -6.26
C THR A 328 31.10 13.52 -7.06
N GLU A 329 30.27 12.89 -7.89
CA GLU A 329 29.21 13.55 -8.68
C GLU A 329 28.13 14.21 -7.79
N GLY A 330 27.81 13.58 -6.64
CA GLY A 330 26.87 14.09 -5.63
C GLY A 330 27.42 15.25 -4.77
N LYS A 331 28.72 15.53 -4.84
CA LYS A 331 29.41 16.67 -4.18
C LYS A 331 29.35 16.71 -2.64
N ALA A 332 28.98 15.60 -1.99
CA ALA A 332 29.19 15.45 -0.55
C ALA A 332 30.68 15.30 -0.26
N THR A 333 31.21 15.93 0.81
CA THR A 333 32.54 15.57 1.33
C THR A 333 32.47 14.46 2.36
N LYS A 334 31.29 14.22 2.96
CA LYS A 334 31.10 13.22 4.01
C LYS A 334 29.67 12.70 4.10
N ILE A 335 29.52 11.38 4.04
CA ILE A 335 28.31 10.69 4.49
C ILE A 335 28.28 10.73 6.03
N THR A 336 27.26 11.34 6.60
CA THR A 336 27.07 11.53 8.05
C THR A 336 26.22 10.43 8.68
N GLY A 337 25.43 9.70 7.89
CA GLY A 337 24.72 8.50 8.31
C GLY A 337 23.99 7.83 7.15
N VAL A 338 23.67 6.54 7.30
CA VAL A 338 22.80 5.79 6.39
C VAL A 338 21.70 5.13 7.21
N SER A 339 20.45 5.27 6.78
CA SER A 339 19.29 4.67 7.44
C SER A 339 18.40 3.99 6.40
N SER A 340 18.07 2.72 6.62
CA SER A 340 17.04 2.01 5.84
C SER A 340 15.69 2.71 5.97
N ILE A 341 14.88 2.66 4.91
CA ILE A 341 13.50 3.16 4.84
C ILE A 341 12.60 1.99 4.39
N GLY A 342 11.36 1.96 4.89
CA GLY A 342 10.33 0.99 4.47
C GLY A 342 9.73 1.29 3.10
N GLY A 343 8.61 0.64 2.76
CA GLY A 343 7.81 0.93 1.56
C GLY A 343 8.26 0.25 0.26
N GLY A 344 9.33 -0.56 0.27
CA GLY A 344 9.80 -1.28 -0.92
C GLY A 344 9.52 -2.78 -0.87
N CYS A 345 8.47 -3.27 -1.56
CA CYS A 345 8.13 -4.70 -1.59
C CYS A 345 9.18 -5.58 -2.31
N ILE A 346 9.99 -4.99 -3.21
CA ILE A 346 10.94 -5.70 -4.08
C ILE A 346 12.38 -5.17 -3.93
N ASN A 347 12.54 -3.91 -3.49
CA ASN A 347 13.80 -3.17 -3.49
C ASN A 347 14.13 -2.68 -2.07
N SER A 348 15.41 -2.72 -1.67
CA SER A 348 15.84 -2.15 -0.40
C SER A 348 16.07 -0.64 -0.54
N ALA A 349 15.31 0.16 0.22
CA ALA A 349 15.36 1.62 0.22
C ALA A 349 16.22 2.16 1.39
N GLN A 350 16.99 3.20 1.12
CA GLN A 350 17.93 3.82 2.07
C GLN A 350 18.00 5.34 1.87
N CYS A 351 18.10 6.08 2.97
CA CYS A 351 18.52 7.48 2.96
C CYS A 351 20.00 7.58 3.36
N TYR A 352 20.79 8.20 2.50
CA TYR A 352 22.18 8.59 2.75
C TYR A 352 22.19 10.07 3.13
N LYS A 353 22.44 10.36 4.41
CA LYS A 353 22.57 11.72 4.94
C LYS A 353 24.02 12.16 4.77
N THR A 354 24.22 13.38 4.29
CA THR A 354 25.54 13.94 3.98
C THR A 354 25.66 15.39 4.43
N ASP A 355 26.85 15.97 4.31
CA ASP A 355 27.11 17.41 4.46
C ASP A 355 26.53 18.27 3.32
N ALA A 356 26.28 17.70 2.14
CA ALA A 356 25.72 18.39 0.97
C ALA A 356 24.18 18.23 0.81
N GLY A 357 23.53 17.45 1.69
CA GLY A 357 22.10 17.12 1.60
C GLY A 357 21.81 15.67 1.93
N SER A 358 20.61 15.18 1.59
CA SER A 358 20.27 13.76 1.69
C SER A 358 19.95 13.19 0.31
N PHE A 359 20.34 11.94 0.09
CA PHE A 359 20.06 11.18 -1.13
C PHE A 359 19.18 9.99 -0.79
N PHE A 360 18.18 9.71 -1.63
CA PHE A 360 17.41 8.49 -1.55
C PHE A 360 17.98 7.47 -2.54
N VAL A 361 18.16 6.24 -2.07
CA VAL A 361 18.79 5.16 -2.83
C VAL A 361 17.89 3.93 -2.75
N LYS A 362 17.59 3.32 -3.90
CA LYS A 362 17.04 1.96 -3.95
C LYS A 362 18.10 1.01 -4.48
N THR A 363 18.12 -0.21 -3.96
CA THR A 363 19.00 -1.28 -4.43
C THR A 363 18.22 -2.58 -4.63
N ASN A 364 18.61 -3.36 -5.64
CA ASN A 364 18.11 -4.71 -5.88
C ASN A 364 19.31 -5.63 -6.15
N ARG A 365 19.44 -6.74 -5.42
CA ARG A 365 20.57 -7.69 -5.56
C ARG A 365 20.38 -8.78 -6.62
N ARG A 366 19.23 -8.79 -7.31
CA ARG A 366 18.85 -9.84 -8.28
C ARG A 366 18.52 -9.30 -9.68
N ILE A 367 17.96 -8.08 -9.76
CA ILE A 367 17.51 -7.47 -11.01
C ILE A 367 18.60 -6.56 -11.58
N GLY A 368 18.86 -6.67 -12.89
CA GLY A 368 19.80 -5.81 -13.62
C GLY A 368 19.31 -4.36 -13.78
N PRO A 369 20.15 -3.45 -14.30
CA PRO A 369 19.89 -2.01 -14.25
C PRO A 369 18.66 -1.55 -15.05
N SER A 370 18.19 -2.30 -16.04
CA SER A 370 17.08 -1.91 -16.94
C SER A 370 15.77 -1.52 -16.21
N MET A 371 15.46 -2.15 -15.07
CA MET A 371 14.33 -1.76 -14.21
C MET A 371 14.48 -0.31 -13.72
N PHE A 372 15.64 0.02 -13.16
CA PHE A 372 15.96 1.36 -12.66
C PHE A 372 16.25 2.38 -13.77
N GLU A 373 16.74 1.95 -14.93
CA GLU A 373 16.84 2.80 -16.13
C GLU A 373 15.45 3.25 -16.58
N GLY A 374 14.47 2.33 -16.59
CA GLY A 374 13.07 2.62 -16.86
C GLY A 374 12.45 3.59 -15.83
N GLU A 375 12.70 3.35 -14.54
CA GLU A 375 12.25 4.23 -13.45
C GLU A 375 12.85 5.65 -13.57
N ALA A 376 14.17 5.76 -13.78
CA ALA A 376 14.87 7.04 -13.92
C ALA A 376 14.42 7.82 -15.16
N LEU A 377 14.20 7.14 -16.29
CA LEU A 377 13.66 7.79 -17.50
C LEU A 377 12.21 8.24 -17.29
N GLY A 378 11.40 7.48 -16.55
CA GLY A 378 10.05 7.86 -16.14
C GLY A 378 10.02 9.11 -15.25
N LEU A 379 10.73 9.06 -14.12
CA LEU A 379 10.91 10.19 -13.20
C LEU A 379 11.42 11.43 -13.93
N LYS A 380 12.42 11.31 -14.81
CA LYS A 380 12.96 12.45 -15.56
C LYS A 380 11.94 13.04 -16.55
N ALA A 381 11.19 12.20 -17.26
CA ALA A 381 10.15 12.64 -18.18
C ALA A 381 9.02 13.38 -17.46
N MET A 382 8.62 12.93 -16.26
CA MET A 382 7.64 13.63 -15.43
C MET A 382 8.20 14.94 -14.87
N TYR A 383 9.44 14.94 -14.36
CA TYR A 383 10.11 16.13 -13.84
C TYR A 383 10.17 17.26 -14.86
N ASP A 384 10.53 16.94 -16.11
CA ASP A 384 10.66 17.92 -17.20
C ASP A 384 9.32 18.58 -17.59
N THR A 385 8.17 18.03 -17.20
CA THR A 385 6.87 18.69 -17.39
C THR A 385 6.69 19.94 -16.53
N ASN A 386 7.47 20.10 -15.45
CA ASN A 386 7.33 21.17 -14.46
C ASN A 386 5.90 21.28 -13.86
N SER A 387 5.19 20.15 -13.74
CA SER A 387 3.81 20.08 -13.26
C SER A 387 3.72 19.59 -11.79
N ILE A 388 3.48 18.30 -11.57
CA ILE A 388 3.48 17.63 -10.25
C ILE A 388 4.92 17.40 -9.75
N ARG A 389 5.12 17.30 -8.43
CA ARG A 389 6.45 17.01 -7.86
C ARG A 389 6.76 15.52 -7.97
N VAL A 390 7.99 15.21 -8.40
CA VAL A 390 8.57 13.87 -8.43
C VAL A 390 10.03 13.97 -7.97
N PRO A 391 10.63 12.93 -7.37
CA PRO A 391 12.05 12.90 -7.07
C PRO A 391 12.89 13.09 -8.34
N LEU A 392 13.84 14.03 -8.34
CA LEU A 392 14.82 14.17 -9.42
C LEU A 392 15.78 12.96 -9.42
N PRO A 393 15.82 12.11 -10.47
CA PRO A 393 16.75 11.00 -10.56
C PRO A 393 18.16 11.52 -10.92
N TYR A 394 19.19 10.98 -10.26
CA TYR A 394 20.58 11.38 -10.46
C TYR A 394 21.42 10.33 -11.17
N LYS A 395 21.32 9.05 -10.77
CA LYS A 395 22.18 7.97 -11.27
C LYS A 395 21.47 6.62 -11.22
N VAL A 396 21.77 5.78 -12.21
CA VAL A 396 21.47 4.34 -12.20
C VAL A 396 22.80 3.60 -12.45
N GLY A 397 22.95 2.41 -11.87
CA GLY A 397 24.13 1.57 -12.11
C GLY A 397 23.95 0.13 -11.66
N SER A 398 24.91 -0.71 -12.03
CA SER A 398 25.03 -2.10 -11.54
C SER A 398 25.77 -2.16 -10.21
N LEU A 399 25.44 -3.13 -9.37
CA LEU A 399 26.18 -3.42 -8.14
C LEU A 399 27.32 -4.43 -8.42
N PRO A 400 28.53 -4.27 -7.85
CA PRO A 400 29.65 -5.21 -8.08
C PRO A 400 29.35 -6.64 -7.62
N THR A 401 28.49 -6.79 -6.61
CA THR A 401 28.03 -8.07 -6.06
C THR A 401 26.88 -8.71 -6.85
N GLY A 402 26.48 -8.11 -7.98
CA GLY A 402 25.31 -8.49 -8.75
C GLY A 402 24.06 -7.68 -8.37
N GLY A 403 23.22 -7.41 -9.38
CA GLY A 403 22.07 -6.52 -9.25
C GLY A 403 22.37 -5.07 -9.63
N SER A 404 21.57 -4.13 -9.12
CA SER A 404 21.56 -2.73 -9.56
C SER A 404 21.06 -1.75 -8.49
N PHE A 405 21.19 -0.45 -8.76
CA PHE A 405 20.77 0.65 -7.90
C PHE A 405 20.27 1.87 -8.68
N ILE A 406 19.49 2.71 -8.00
CA ILE A 406 19.14 4.09 -8.42
C ILE A 406 19.38 5.06 -7.25
N ILE A 407 19.91 6.25 -7.58
CA ILE A 407 20.11 7.38 -6.65
C ILE A 407 19.25 8.55 -7.14
N MET A 408 18.48 9.15 -6.23
CA MET A 408 17.56 10.26 -6.52
C MET A 408 17.48 11.25 -5.35
N GLU A 409 16.77 12.35 -5.56
CA GLU A 409 16.41 13.35 -4.55
C GLU A 409 15.76 12.70 -3.32
N PHE A 410 16.26 13.00 -2.12
CA PHE A 410 15.53 12.71 -0.90
C PHE A 410 14.48 13.80 -0.64
N ILE A 411 13.21 13.46 -0.82
CA ILE A 411 12.08 14.32 -0.44
C ILE A 411 11.67 13.97 1.00
N GLU A 412 11.67 14.95 1.89
CA GLU A 412 11.07 14.82 3.22
C GLU A 412 9.55 14.99 3.11
N PHE A 413 8.79 14.00 3.58
CA PHE A 413 7.33 14.02 3.50
C PHE A 413 6.69 14.79 4.66
N GLY A 414 5.57 15.47 4.36
CA GLY A 414 4.75 16.16 5.34
C GLY A 414 3.83 15.20 6.12
N ARG A 415 3.30 15.67 7.25
CA ARG A 415 2.34 14.92 8.10
C ARG A 415 0.89 14.91 7.55
N SER A 416 0.71 15.18 6.27
CA SER A 416 -0.60 15.36 5.63
C SER A 416 -0.58 14.73 4.24
N ARG A 417 -1.70 14.17 3.81
CA ARG A 417 -1.87 13.54 2.48
C ARG A 417 -2.00 14.53 1.31
N GLY A 418 -1.74 15.81 1.58
CA GLY A 418 -1.88 16.89 0.61
C GLY A 418 -3.32 17.24 0.29
N ASP A 419 -3.48 18.20 -0.62
CA ASP A 419 -4.77 18.63 -1.14
C ASP A 419 -5.14 17.79 -2.38
N GLN A 420 -6.24 17.04 -2.30
CA GLN A 420 -6.75 16.18 -3.39
C GLN A 420 -7.09 16.98 -4.65
N SER A 421 -7.59 18.22 -4.51
CA SER A 421 -7.86 19.13 -5.61
C SER A 421 -6.55 19.58 -6.28
N VAL A 422 -5.50 19.87 -5.50
CA VAL A 422 -4.17 20.17 -6.04
C VAL A 422 -3.60 18.95 -6.75
N LEU A 423 -3.66 17.75 -6.16
CA LEU A 423 -3.20 16.49 -6.77
C LEU A 423 -3.86 16.24 -8.13
N GLY A 424 -5.19 16.31 -8.22
CA GLY A 424 -5.94 16.06 -9.47
C GLY A 424 -5.61 17.07 -10.57
N ARG A 425 -5.47 18.35 -10.21
CA ARG A 425 -5.03 19.41 -11.12
C ARG A 425 -3.60 19.17 -11.62
N LYS A 426 -2.67 18.88 -10.70
CA LYS A 426 -1.24 18.69 -11.00
C LYS A 426 -0.99 17.48 -11.89
N LEU A 427 -1.71 16.38 -11.66
CA LEU A 427 -1.67 15.19 -12.53
C LEU A 427 -2.24 15.49 -13.93
N ALA A 428 -3.35 16.23 -14.01
CA ALA A 428 -3.90 16.64 -15.31
C ALA A 428 -2.99 17.63 -16.07
N GLU A 429 -2.25 18.49 -15.36
CA GLU A 429 -1.21 19.35 -15.94
C GLU A 429 -0.07 18.50 -16.54
N MET A 430 0.35 17.43 -15.87
CA MET A 430 1.35 16.47 -16.38
C MET A 430 0.91 15.81 -17.69
N HIS A 431 -0.28 15.20 -17.68
CA HIS A 431 -0.86 14.51 -18.84
C HIS A 431 -1.11 15.45 -20.04
N LYS A 432 -1.29 16.74 -19.77
CA LYS A 432 -1.50 17.78 -20.79
C LYS A 432 -0.20 18.31 -21.37
N ALA A 433 0.86 18.41 -20.55
CA ALA A 433 2.15 18.94 -20.95
C ALA A 433 3.00 17.93 -21.75
N ALA A 434 3.10 16.68 -21.30
CA ALA A 434 3.93 15.67 -21.95
C ALA A 434 3.11 14.84 -22.96
N LYS A 435 3.40 15.08 -24.25
CA LYS A 435 2.83 14.38 -25.41
C LYS A 435 3.94 13.72 -26.22
N SER A 436 3.62 12.63 -26.93
CA SER A 436 4.55 11.90 -27.80
C SER A 436 4.20 12.04 -29.28
N ASP A 437 5.20 12.31 -30.11
CA ASP A 437 5.13 12.28 -31.58
C ASP A 437 5.33 10.87 -32.16
N LYS A 438 5.82 9.93 -31.34
CA LYS A 438 6.07 8.51 -31.71
C LYS A 438 4.85 7.59 -31.52
N GLY A 439 3.73 8.14 -31.06
CA GLY A 439 2.57 7.36 -30.63
C GLY A 439 2.69 6.85 -29.20
N TYR A 440 2.14 5.68 -28.93
CA TYR A 440 2.00 5.05 -27.61
C TYR A 440 3.16 4.11 -27.32
N GLY A 441 3.64 4.07 -26.07
CA GLY A 441 4.85 3.35 -25.69
C GLY A 441 5.84 4.23 -24.90
N PHE A 442 7.10 3.82 -24.81
CA PHE A 442 8.14 4.54 -24.08
C PHE A 442 9.54 4.27 -24.67
N TYR A 443 10.55 5.01 -24.19
CA TYR A 443 11.91 4.90 -24.73
C TYR A 443 12.60 3.58 -24.41
N VAL A 444 12.19 2.92 -23.32
CA VAL A 444 12.63 1.58 -22.88
C VAL A 444 11.43 0.80 -22.35
N ASP A 445 11.51 -0.53 -22.39
CA ASP A 445 10.68 -1.40 -21.57
C ASP A 445 11.05 -1.19 -20.08
N ASN A 446 10.07 -1.22 -19.19
CA ASN A 446 10.26 -1.07 -17.74
C ASN A 446 9.49 -2.17 -16.99
N THR A 447 9.07 -1.96 -15.75
CA THR A 447 8.27 -2.94 -14.99
C THR A 447 7.05 -2.30 -14.33
N ILE A 448 6.07 -3.15 -14.00
CA ILE A 448 4.88 -2.82 -13.20
C ILE A 448 4.88 -3.77 -11.99
N GLY A 449 5.38 -3.28 -10.86
CA GLY A 449 5.97 -4.15 -9.83
C GLY A 449 7.20 -4.89 -10.40
N SER A 450 7.24 -6.22 -10.30
CA SER A 450 8.29 -7.06 -10.90
C SER A 450 7.92 -7.64 -12.28
N THR A 451 6.71 -7.40 -12.77
CA THR A 451 6.29 -7.86 -14.11
C THR A 451 6.88 -6.94 -15.20
N PRO A 452 7.51 -7.45 -16.26
CA PRO A 452 7.94 -6.63 -17.39
C PRO A 452 6.78 -5.88 -18.03
N GLN A 453 6.95 -4.58 -18.30
CA GLN A 453 6.01 -3.75 -19.03
C GLN A 453 6.61 -3.39 -20.39
N ILE A 454 6.08 -4.01 -21.44
CA ILE A 454 6.54 -3.82 -22.82
C ILE A 454 6.05 -2.48 -23.35
N ASN A 455 6.94 -1.67 -23.90
CA ASN A 455 6.72 -0.27 -24.26
C ASN A 455 7.05 0.03 -25.74
N THR A 456 7.12 -1.01 -26.57
CA THR A 456 7.33 -0.91 -28.03
C THR A 456 6.37 0.10 -28.67
N TRP A 457 6.93 1.12 -29.34
CA TRP A 457 6.17 2.19 -29.97
C TRP A 457 5.14 1.68 -30.96
N THR A 458 3.89 2.09 -30.77
CA THR A 458 2.72 1.67 -31.56
C THR A 458 1.88 2.91 -31.90
N ALA A 459 1.40 3.00 -33.14
CA ALA A 459 0.68 4.19 -33.64
C ALA A 459 -0.78 4.29 -33.16
N ASP A 460 -1.43 3.16 -32.90
CA ASP A 460 -2.80 3.08 -32.39
C ASP A 460 -2.83 2.68 -30.91
N TRP A 461 -3.76 3.27 -30.14
CA TRP A 461 -3.91 2.96 -28.72
C TRP A 461 -4.55 1.60 -28.48
N ILE A 462 -5.52 1.21 -29.32
CA ILE A 462 -6.28 -0.01 -29.13
C ILE A 462 -5.37 -1.21 -29.45
N GLU A 463 -4.53 -1.13 -30.49
CA GLU A 463 -3.44 -2.08 -30.74
C GLU A 463 -2.44 -2.14 -29.57
N PHE A 464 -1.92 -0.99 -29.11
CA PHE A 464 -0.96 -0.93 -28.01
C PHE A 464 -1.52 -1.60 -26.75
N TYR A 465 -2.73 -1.22 -26.34
CA TYR A 465 -3.37 -1.72 -25.13
C TYR A 465 -3.81 -3.20 -25.26
N SER A 466 -4.24 -3.62 -26.46
CA SER A 466 -4.53 -5.03 -26.76
C SER A 466 -3.33 -5.93 -26.52
N LYS A 467 -2.17 -5.54 -27.06
CA LYS A 467 -0.99 -6.39 -27.19
C LYS A 467 -0.03 -6.22 -26.02
N HIS A 468 0.36 -4.99 -25.75
CA HIS A 468 1.41 -4.64 -24.79
C HIS A 468 0.89 -4.37 -23.37
N ARG A 469 -0.43 -4.42 -23.14
CA ARG A 469 -1.03 -4.37 -21.80
C ARG A 469 -1.85 -5.63 -21.50
N LEU A 470 -3.05 -5.79 -22.07
CA LEU A 470 -3.94 -6.92 -21.73
C LEU A 470 -3.39 -8.26 -22.22
N GLY A 471 -3.00 -8.37 -23.50
CA GLY A 471 -2.52 -9.60 -24.12
C GLY A 471 -1.31 -10.19 -23.41
N PHE A 472 -0.27 -9.38 -23.20
CA PHE A 472 0.92 -9.79 -22.46
C PHE A 472 0.61 -10.34 -21.05
N GLN A 473 -0.28 -9.68 -20.29
CA GLN A 473 -0.66 -10.16 -18.95
C GLN A 473 -1.42 -11.49 -19.01
N LEU A 474 -2.30 -11.67 -20.01
CA LEU A 474 -3.04 -12.93 -20.23
C LEU A 474 -2.12 -14.07 -20.69
N GLU A 475 -1.16 -13.80 -21.57
CA GLU A 475 -0.13 -14.77 -21.98
C GLU A 475 0.73 -15.21 -20.78
N LEU A 476 1.11 -14.27 -19.92
CA LEU A 476 1.87 -14.54 -18.69
C LEU A 476 1.04 -15.36 -17.68
N ILE A 477 -0.27 -15.10 -17.54
CA ILE A 477 -1.18 -15.91 -16.73
C ILE A 477 -1.25 -17.35 -17.26
N THR A 478 -1.36 -17.55 -18.58
CA THR A 478 -1.34 -18.90 -19.18
C THR A 478 -0.01 -19.61 -18.92
N GLN A 479 1.12 -18.90 -18.96
CA GLN A 479 2.44 -19.45 -18.67
C GLN A 479 2.66 -19.81 -17.19
N ARG A 480 2.09 -19.03 -16.26
CA ARG A 480 2.26 -19.22 -14.81
C ARG A 480 1.25 -20.18 -14.19
N PHE A 481 -0.01 -20.13 -14.62
CA PHE A 481 -1.13 -20.81 -13.94
C PHE A 481 -1.94 -21.74 -14.86
N GLY A 482 -1.62 -21.82 -16.16
CA GLY A 482 -2.35 -22.67 -17.12
C GLY A 482 -3.80 -22.25 -17.41
N ASP A 483 -4.24 -21.07 -16.93
CA ASP A 483 -5.64 -20.62 -17.03
C ASP A 483 -6.04 -20.21 -18.46
N SER A 484 -6.36 -21.20 -19.28
CA SER A 484 -6.90 -21.02 -20.63
C SER A 484 -8.24 -20.31 -20.64
N ALA A 485 -9.04 -20.42 -19.56
CA ALA A 485 -10.40 -19.86 -19.53
C ALA A 485 -10.40 -18.33 -19.47
N ILE A 486 -9.51 -17.72 -18.66
CA ILE A 486 -9.35 -16.24 -18.68
C ILE A 486 -8.66 -15.77 -19.95
N TYR A 487 -7.71 -16.55 -20.49
CA TYR A 487 -7.04 -16.24 -21.76
C TYR A 487 -8.02 -16.20 -22.93
N GLU A 488 -8.83 -17.23 -23.15
CA GLU A 488 -9.79 -17.30 -24.27
C GLU A 488 -10.84 -16.17 -24.19
N LYS A 489 -11.37 -15.89 -23.00
CA LYS A 489 -12.31 -14.78 -22.79
C LYS A 489 -11.64 -13.41 -22.95
N GLY A 490 -10.42 -13.24 -22.44
CA GLY A 490 -9.64 -12.03 -22.58
C GLY A 490 -9.28 -11.72 -24.05
N GLN A 491 -8.90 -12.74 -24.83
CA GLN A 491 -8.67 -12.61 -26.27
C GLN A 491 -9.97 -12.28 -27.04
N ARG A 492 -11.13 -12.84 -26.62
CA ARG A 492 -12.45 -12.42 -27.14
C ARG A 492 -12.76 -10.96 -26.81
N LEU A 493 -12.44 -10.49 -25.60
CA LEU A 493 -12.62 -9.09 -25.21
C LEU A 493 -11.73 -8.18 -26.07
N ILE A 494 -10.43 -8.44 -26.12
CA ILE A 494 -9.45 -7.71 -26.94
C ILE A 494 -9.94 -7.55 -28.38
N LYS A 495 -10.38 -8.64 -29.01
CA LYS A 495 -10.89 -8.63 -30.40
C LYS A 495 -12.14 -7.75 -30.61
N ASN A 496 -12.93 -7.50 -29.57
CA ASN A 496 -14.22 -6.81 -29.66
C ASN A 496 -14.25 -5.45 -28.93
N MET A 497 -13.17 -5.00 -28.30
CA MET A 497 -13.19 -3.81 -27.43
C MET A 497 -13.24 -2.46 -28.16
N HIS A 498 -13.07 -2.42 -29.49
CA HIS A 498 -13.10 -1.18 -30.29
C HIS A 498 -14.29 -0.23 -29.98
N PRO A 499 -15.56 -0.68 -29.87
CA PRO A 499 -16.70 0.20 -29.62
C PRO A 499 -16.73 0.86 -28.24
N LEU A 500 -15.83 0.47 -27.31
CA LEU A 500 -15.65 1.17 -26.03
C LEU A 500 -14.95 2.53 -26.21
N PHE A 501 -14.30 2.74 -27.36
CA PHE A 501 -13.55 3.95 -27.71
C PHE A 501 -14.30 4.86 -28.71
N ASP A 502 -15.50 4.47 -29.16
CA ASP A 502 -16.30 5.24 -30.13
C ASP A 502 -16.52 6.69 -29.67
N GLY A 503 -16.00 7.64 -30.44
CA GLY A 503 -16.13 9.08 -30.19
C GLY A 503 -15.20 9.66 -29.12
N ALA A 504 -14.25 8.88 -28.57
CA ALA A 504 -13.19 9.40 -27.72
C ALA A 504 -12.03 9.96 -28.57
N VAL A 505 -11.53 11.15 -28.22
CA VAL A 505 -10.24 11.63 -28.73
C VAL A 505 -9.15 11.06 -27.84
N ILE A 506 -8.31 10.19 -28.39
CA ILE A 506 -7.18 9.56 -27.69
C ILE A 506 -5.89 10.22 -28.17
N GLU A 507 -5.11 10.75 -27.23
CA GLU A 507 -3.78 11.29 -27.48
C GLU A 507 -2.76 10.60 -26.55
N PRO A 508 -1.52 10.35 -27.01
CA PRO A 508 -0.47 9.80 -26.16
C PRO A 508 -0.01 10.84 -25.13
N CYS A 509 -0.45 10.66 -23.89
CA CYS A 509 -0.10 11.46 -22.71
C CYS A 509 0.92 10.68 -21.86
N LEU A 510 1.93 11.33 -21.29
CA LEU A 510 2.80 10.66 -20.31
C LEU A 510 1.98 10.29 -19.08
N LEU A 511 2.02 9.01 -18.71
CA LEU A 511 1.38 8.43 -17.53
C LEU A 511 2.44 8.13 -16.47
N HIS A 512 2.05 8.19 -15.20
CA HIS A 512 2.78 7.60 -14.07
C HIS A 512 2.74 6.07 -14.15
N GLY A 513 1.56 5.49 -14.45
CA GLY A 513 1.39 4.09 -14.83
C GLY A 513 1.20 3.11 -13.67
N ASP A 514 1.46 3.53 -12.43
CA ASP A 514 1.17 2.76 -11.21
C ASP A 514 0.74 3.67 -10.04
N LEU A 515 -0.28 4.51 -10.26
CA LEU A 515 -0.65 5.55 -9.30
C LEU A 515 -1.68 5.08 -8.26
N TRP A 516 -1.18 4.57 -7.13
CA TRP A 516 -1.96 4.14 -5.95
C TRP A 516 -1.46 4.81 -4.66
N SER A 517 -2.10 4.54 -3.51
CA SER A 517 -1.85 5.26 -2.26
C SER A 517 -0.41 5.21 -1.76
N GLY A 518 0.28 4.08 -1.85
CA GLY A 518 1.71 3.96 -1.49
C GLY A 518 2.65 4.76 -2.40
N ASN A 519 2.20 5.10 -3.61
CA ASN A 519 2.93 5.87 -4.61
C ASN A 519 2.51 7.37 -4.63
N ILE A 520 1.68 7.81 -3.68
CA ILE A 520 1.21 9.19 -3.51
C ILE A 520 1.61 9.69 -2.13
N SER A 521 2.33 10.81 -2.07
CA SER A 521 2.73 11.47 -0.82
C SER A 521 2.58 12.99 -0.97
N SER A 522 3.07 13.75 0.01
CA SER A 522 3.20 15.20 -0.07
C SER A 522 4.44 15.67 0.65
N ASP A 523 5.04 16.76 0.19
CA ASP A 523 6.24 17.32 0.82
C ASP A 523 5.92 18.07 2.12
N THR A 524 6.95 18.60 2.79
CA THR A 524 6.80 19.42 4.00
C THR A 524 6.04 20.75 3.82
N ASN A 525 5.74 21.16 2.57
CA ASN A 525 4.88 22.31 2.25
C ASN A 525 3.42 21.89 2.00
N GLY A 526 3.15 20.59 1.78
CA GLY A 526 1.86 20.05 1.39
C GLY A 526 1.63 19.96 -0.12
N GLU A 527 2.65 20.18 -0.96
CA GLU A 527 2.53 19.93 -2.41
C GLU A 527 2.59 18.42 -2.69
N PRO A 528 1.72 17.90 -3.59
CA PRO A 528 1.64 16.47 -3.87
C PRO A 528 2.87 15.95 -4.61
N VAL A 529 3.34 14.79 -4.16
CA VAL A 529 4.51 14.07 -4.70
C VAL A 529 4.06 12.69 -5.19
N ILE A 530 4.48 12.29 -6.39
CA ILE A 530 4.25 10.92 -6.90
C ILE A 530 5.57 10.16 -7.08
N LEU A 531 5.53 8.86 -6.82
CA LEU A 531 6.69 8.00 -6.56
C LEU A 531 6.56 6.66 -7.30
N ASP A 532 7.69 6.02 -7.59
CA ASP A 532 7.76 4.65 -8.13
C ASP A 532 6.99 4.43 -9.46
N PRO A 533 7.30 5.21 -10.52
CA PRO A 533 6.54 5.17 -11.77
C PRO A 533 6.82 3.95 -12.66
N ALA A 534 5.74 3.41 -13.22
CA ALA A 534 5.75 2.50 -14.36
C ALA A 534 5.49 3.27 -15.67
N CYS A 535 6.21 4.37 -15.91
CA CYS A 535 5.88 5.35 -16.96
C CYS A 535 5.75 4.79 -18.38
N TYR A 536 4.79 5.32 -19.14
CA TYR A 536 4.69 5.21 -20.60
C TYR A 536 3.79 6.32 -21.17
N TYR A 537 3.83 6.54 -22.48
CA TYR A 537 2.85 7.38 -23.18
C TYR A 537 1.60 6.56 -23.53
N GLY A 538 0.46 6.92 -22.97
CA GLY A 538 -0.80 6.18 -23.08
C GLY A 538 -2.04 7.08 -23.11
N HIS A 539 -3.23 6.48 -23.14
CA HIS A 539 -4.47 7.23 -22.92
C HIS A 539 -4.58 7.66 -21.46
N ASN A 540 -4.82 8.96 -21.21
CA ASN A 540 -4.86 9.52 -19.85
C ASN A 540 -5.92 8.93 -18.91
N GLU A 541 -6.89 8.16 -19.42
CA GLU A 541 -7.88 7.46 -18.60
C GLU A 541 -7.29 6.20 -17.93
N ALA A 542 -6.18 5.68 -18.45
CA ALA A 542 -5.51 4.48 -17.93
C ALA A 542 -4.82 4.69 -16.58
N GLU A 543 -4.49 5.94 -16.22
CA GLU A 543 -3.92 6.27 -14.90
C GLU A 543 -4.85 5.90 -13.74
N PHE A 544 -6.16 5.89 -14.00
CA PHE A 544 -7.16 5.49 -13.00
C PHE A 544 -7.28 3.96 -12.86
N GLY A 545 -6.42 3.18 -13.53
CA GLY A 545 -6.36 1.72 -13.42
C GLY A 545 -6.06 1.19 -12.01
N MET A 546 -5.44 2.01 -11.15
CA MET A 546 -5.22 1.72 -9.72
C MET A 546 -6.16 2.49 -8.78
N SER A 547 -7.22 3.13 -9.28
CA SER A 547 -8.08 4.00 -8.44
C SER A 547 -8.73 3.29 -7.24
N TRP A 548 -8.87 1.95 -7.32
CA TRP A 548 -9.45 1.08 -6.29
C TRP A 548 -8.62 1.01 -5.00
N CYS A 549 -7.31 1.27 -5.07
CA CYS A 549 -6.40 1.36 -3.92
C CYS A 549 -5.69 2.73 -3.82
N ALA A 550 -6.11 3.72 -4.61
CA ALA A 550 -5.54 5.08 -4.59
C ALA A 550 -6.25 6.05 -3.64
N GLY A 551 -7.51 5.80 -3.26
CA GLY A 551 -8.30 6.69 -2.39
C GLY A 551 -8.71 8.03 -3.03
N PHE A 552 -8.74 8.13 -4.36
CA PHE A 552 -9.06 9.38 -5.07
C PHE A 552 -10.46 9.93 -4.75
N GLY A 553 -10.50 11.09 -4.10
CA GLY A 553 -11.74 11.76 -3.69
C GLY A 553 -12.47 12.47 -4.84
N GLY A 554 -13.71 12.90 -4.58
CA GLY A 554 -14.52 13.65 -5.55
C GLY A 554 -13.88 14.97 -6.01
N GLU A 555 -13.08 15.61 -5.16
CA GLU A 555 -12.35 16.84 -5.48
C GLU A 555 -11.21 16.59 -6.49
N PHE A 556 -10.46 15.49 -6.36
CA PHE A 556 -9.41 15.08 -7.29
C PHE A 556 -9.96 14.93 -8.71
N TYR A 557 -11.06 14.18 -8.88
CA TYR A 557 -11.68 14.05 -10.20
C TYR A 557 -12.23 15.40 -10.71
N SER A 558 -12.81 16.20 -9.82
CA SER A 558 -13.36 17.51 -10.17
C SER A 558 -12.31 18.50 -10.65
N SER A 559 -11.11 18.51 -10.06
CA SER A 559 -10.00 19.38 -10.50
C SER A 559 -9.27 18.81 -11.71
N TYR A 560 -9.10 17.49 -11.80
CA TYR A 560 -8.56 16.81 -12.98
C TYR A 560 -9.36 17.14 -14.24
N PHE A 561 -10.69 16.97 -14.20
CA PHE A 561 -11.56 17.19 -15.37
C PHE A 561 -11.75 18.68 -15.75
N GLN A 562 -11.35 19.63 -14.89
CA GLN A 562 -11.24 21.05 -15.27
C GLN A 562 -10.06 21.32 -16.22
N VAL A 563 -8.96 20.56 -16.09
CA VAL A 563 -7.74 20.73 -16.89
C VAL A 563 -7.74 19.81 -18.12
N MET A 564 -8.23 18.57 -17.96
CA MET A 564 -8.32 17.51 -18.97
C MET A 564 -9.77 17.01 -19.11
N PRO A 565 -10.60 17.61 -19.99
CA PRO A 565 -12.03 17.32 -20.06
C PRO A 565 -12.37 15.86 -20.38
N LYS A 566 -13.32 15.30 -19.61
CA LYS A 566 -13.81 13.91 -19.71
C LYS A 566 -14.32 13.59 -21.13
N GLN A 567 -13.78 12.54 -21.75
CA GLN A 567 -14.16 12.11 -23.10
C GLN A 567 -15.44 11.27 -23.11
N PRO A 568 -16.18 11.23 -24.24
CA PRO A 568 -17.30 10.30 -24.42
C PRO A 568 -16.89 8.87 -24.11
N GLY A 569 -17.71 8.17 -23.31
CA GLY A 569 -17.47 6.77 -22.93
C GLY A 569 -16.52 6.53 -21.75
N PHE A 570 -15.97 7.56 -21.09
CA PHE A 570 -15.08 7.42 -19.91
C PHE A 570 -15.56 6.37 -18.89
N GLU A 571 -16.81 6.48 -18.42
CA GLU A 571 -17.36 5.57 -17.40
C GLU A 571 -17.45 4.11 -17.90
N LYS A 572 -17.54 3.90 -19.21
CA LYS A 572 -17.53 2.57 -19.83
C LYS A 572 -16.12 2.00 -19.99
N ARG A 573 -15.07 2.81 -19.94
CA ARG A 573 -13.67 2.37 -20.12
C ARG A 573 -12.89 2.22 -18.82
N ARG A 574 -13.31 2.85 -17.72
CA ARG A 574 -12.64 2.75 -16.41
C ARG A 574 -12.28 1.31 -16.05
N ASP A 575 -13.23 0.39 -16.16
CA ASP A 575 -13.03 -0.98 -15.69
C ASP A 575 -12.09 -1.79 -16.61
N LEU A 576 -12.01 -1.43 -17.89
CA LEU A 576 -11.02 -1.95 -18.84
C LEU A 576 -9.59 -1.54 -18.46
N TYR A 577 -9.44 -0.43 -17.73
CA TYR A 577 -8.16 0.00 -17.15
C TYR A 577 -7.88 -0.66 -15.80
N LEU A 578 -8.90 -0.83 -14.94
CA LEU A 578 -8.77 -1.68 -13.73
C LEU A 578 -8.32 -3.11 -14.10
N LEU A 579 -8.83 -3.66 -15.20
CA LEU A 579 -8.51 -5.02 -15.67
C LEU A 579 -7.01 -5.25 -15.88
N TYR A 580 -6.26 -4.30 -16.43
CA TYR A 580 -4.81 -4.48 -16.61
C TYR A 580 -4.09 -4.67 -15.27
N HIS A 581 -4.46 -3.88 -14.26
CA HIS A 581 -3.86 -3.99 -12.94
C HIS A 581 -4.35 -5.25 -12.20
N TYR A 582 -5.61 -5.66 -12.32
CA TYR A 582 -6.07 -6.94 -11.74
C TYR A 582 -5.39 -8.16 -12.38
N LEU A 583 -5.15 -8.16 -13.70
CA LEU A 583 -4.36 -9.21 -14.36
C LEU A 583 -2.90 -9.19 -13.89
N ASN A 584 -2.30 -8.01 -13.67
CA ASN A 584 -0.97 -7.91 -13.08
C ASN A 584 -0.92 -8.40 -11.62
N HIS A 585 -1.93 -8.07 -10.82
CA HIS A 585 -2.03 -8.53 -9.43
C HIS A 585 -2.26 -10.05 -9.35
N TYR A 586 -2.98 -10.65 -10.31
CA TYR A 586 -3.03 -12.11 -10.44
C TYR A 586 -1.63 -12.68 -10.75
N ASN A 587 -0.90 -12.11 -11.73
CA ASN A 587 0.46 -12.52 -12.04
C ASN A 587 1.45 -12.37 -10.86
N LEU A 588 1.30 -11.34 -10.02
CA LEU A 588 2.22 -11.06 -8.90
C LEU A 588 1.84 -11.77 -7.58
N PHE A 589 0.55 -11.93 -7.30
CA PHE A 589 0.03 -12.28 -5.97
C PHE A 589 -0.96 -13.47 -5.97
N GLY A 590 -1.22 -14.10 -7.13
CA GLY A 590 -1.96 -15.36 -7.22
C GLY A 590 -3.48 -15.24 -7.39
N SER A 591 -4.17 -16.38 -7.25
CA SER A 591 -5.56 -16.60 -7.68
C SER A 591 -6.60 -15.65 -7.09
N GLY A 592 -6.34 -15.02 -5.94
CA GLY A 592 -7.25 -14.08 -5.29
C GLY A 592 -7.76 -12.96 -6.21
N TYR A 593 -6.92 -12.47 -7.12
CA TYR A 593 -7.27 -11.40 -8.06
C TYR A 593 -7.94 -11.88 -9.36
N ARG A 594 -7.92 -13.20 -9.62
CA ARG A 594 -8.48 -13.82 -10.84
C ARG A 594 -9.97 -13.53 -11.01
N SER A 595 -10.72 -13.54 -9.91
CA SER A 595 -12.18 -13.39 -9.94
C SER A 595 -12.60 -11.96 -10.30
N SER A 596 -11.92 -10.94 -9.79
CA SER A 596 -12.12 -9.54 -10.21
C SER A 596 -11.84 -9.35 -11.71
N ALA A 597 -10.73 -9.90 -12.21
CA ALA A 597 -10.37 -9.83 -13.62
C ALA A 597 -11.40 -10.56 -14.52
N MET A 598 -11.81 -11.77 -14.14
CA MET A 598 -12.80 -12.58 -14.85
C MET A 598 -14.17 -11.88 -14.89
N SER A 599 -14.61 -11.30 -13.78
CA SER A 599 -15.90 -10.60 -13.67
C SER A 599 -15.98 -9.41 -14.63
N ILE A 600 -14.93 -8.58 -14.67
CA ILE A 600 -14.83 -7.46 -15.61
C ILE A 600 -14.84 -7.95 -17.08
N ILE A 601 -14.13 -9.04 -17.39
CA ILE A 601 -14.11 -9.61 -18.75
C ILE A 601 -15.52 -10.09 -19.16
N ASP A 602 -16.22 -10.83 -18.30
CA ASP A 602 -17.57 -11.34 -18.59
C ASP A 602 -18.61 -10.21 -18.71
N ASP A 603 -18.51 -9.16 -17.90
CA ASP A 603 -19.36 -7.98 -18.01
C ASP A 603 -19.15 -7.23 -19.33
N TYR A 604 -17.90 -7.07 -19.79
CA TYR A 604 -17.64 -6.50 -21.12
C TYR A 604 -18.10 -7.39 -22.27
N LEU A 605 -17.87 -8.71 -22.20
CA LEU A 605 -18.39 -9.64 -23.22
C LEU A 605 -19.92 -9.59 -23.30
N ARG A 606 -20.61 -9.48 -22.15
CA ARG A 606 -22.07 -9.30 -22.08
C ARG A 606 -22.52 -7.95 -22.66
N MET A 607 -21.78 -6.86 -22.37
CA MET A 607 -22.07 -5.52 -22.88
C MET A 607 -21.88 -5.42 -24.40
N LEU A 608 -20.81 -6.03 -24.93
CA LEU A 608 -20.43 -6.03 -26.34
C LEU A 608 -21.18 -7.09 -27.18
N LYS A 609 -21.79 -8.09 -26.52
CA LYS A 609 -22.44 -9.27 -27.13
C LYS A 609 -21.46 -10.14 -27.93
N ALA A 610 -20.28 -10.37 -27.34
CA ALA A 610 -19.10 -11.03 -27.92
C ALA A 610 -18.77 -12.38 -27.27
#